data_AF-A0A1A0HAM8-F1
#
_entry.id   AF-A0A1A0HAM8-F1
#
_cell.length_a   1.000
_cell.length_b   1.000
_cell.length_c   1.000
_cell.angle_alpha   90.00
_cell.angle_beta   90.00
_cell.angle_gamma   90.00
#
_symmetry.space_group_name_H-M   'P 1'
#
loop_
_entity.id
_entity.type
_entity.pdbx_description
1 polymer ?
#
loop_
_entity_poly.entity_id
_entity_poly.type
_entity_poly.pdbx_seq_one_letter_code
_entity_poly.pdbx_strand_id
1 'polypeptide(L)'
;MFSGKAIDGEKLCFANLESSIKHYLQIVDLEKLHIPTEESTDHEINKSNVFISIQPITSGNVDQQSNEEDNMGPAYIEGNNSNSFTFTMILKDITNNITIVSKSQPFPLRWARWVSGRHDDVDSVFHLGDDGESVDPSDWVKDWIQDGLGLTFAVLAQEYVTRRMGI
;
A
#
# COMPACT_ATOMS: atom_id res chain seq x y z
N MET A 1 -4.60 -1.06 -8.28
CA MET A 1 -3.49 -0.07 -8.28
C MET A 1 -3.99 1.22 -8.93
N PHE A 2 -3.51 2.39 -8.50
CA PHE A 2 -3.83 3.66 -9.16
C PHE A 2 -2.80 3.97 -10.25
N SER A 3 -3.27 4.27 -11.46
CA SER A 3 -2.43 4.70 -12.60
C SER A 3 -2.70 6.17 -12.90
N GLY A 4 -1.68 7.01 -12.76
CA GLY A 4 -1.79 8.45 -12.98
C GLY A 4 -0.75 9.24 -12.21
N LYS A 5 -0.97 10.54 -12.05
CA LYS A 5 -0.05 11.41 -11.31
C LYS A 5 -0.01 11.01 -9.84
N ALA A 6 1.19 11.01 -9.26
CA ALA A 6 1.38 10.63 -7.85
C ALA A 6 0.48 11.41 -6.87
N ILE A 7 0.28 12.70 -7.12
CA ILE A 7 -0.57 13.56 -6.31
C ILE A 7 -2.05 13.13 -6.29
N ASP A 8 -2.56 12.60 -7.40
CA ASP A 8 -3.95 12.18 -7.49
C ASP A 8 -4.15 10.82 -6.80
N GLY A 9 -3.14 9.94 -6.86
CA GLY A 9 -3.12 8.71 -6.09
C GLY A 9 -3.01 8.95 -4.58
N GLU A 10 -2.24 9.94 -4.15
CA GLU A 10 -2.19 10.38 -2.75
C GLU A 10 -3.53 10.90 -2.26
N LYS A 11 -4.21 11.75 -3.05
CA LYS A 11 -5.56 12.22 -2.73
C LYS A 11 -6.56 11.08 -2.62
N LEU A 12 -6.47 10.08 -3.51
CA LEU A 12 -7.31 8.89 -3.41
C LEU A 12 -7.03 8.10 -2.12
N CYS A 13 -5.76 7.97 -1.74
CA CYS A 13 -5.35 7.34 -0.49
C CYS A 13 -5.95 8.06 0.73
N PHE A 14 -5.94 9.41 0.75
CA PHE A 14 -6.60 10.22 1.76
C PHE A 14 -8.12 10.04 1.76
N ALA A 15 -8.77 10.06 0.60
CA ALA A 15 -10.22 9.89 0.50
C ALA A 15 -10.69 8.53 1.07
N ASN A 16 -9.94 7.45 0.79
CA ASN A 16 -10.22 6.12 1.34
C ASN A 16 -10.06 6.09 2.87
N LEU A 17 -9.05 6.79 3.40
CA LEU A 17 -8.81 6.92 4.83
C LEU A 17 -9.96 7.68 5.52
N GLU A 18 -10.34 8.83 4.97
CA GLU A 18 -11.42 9.68 5.50
C GLU A 18 -12.76 8.96 5.48
N SER A 19 -13.05 8.21 4.41
CA SER A 19 -14.26 7.38 4.34
C SER A 19 -14.28 6.34 5.46
N SER A 20 -13.15 5.66 5.71
CA SER A 20 -13.03 4.66 6.78
C SER A 20 -13.21 5.28 8.17
N ILE A 21 -12.62 6.47 8.41
CA ILE A 21 -12.78 7.22 9.66
C ILE A 21 -14.25 7.62 9.85
N LYS A 22 -14.92 8.10 8.80
CA LYS A 22 -16.33 8.48 8.86
C LYS A 22 -17.21 7.29 9.22
N HIS A 23 -16.99 6.12 8.62
CA HIS A 23 -17.71 4.90 8.95
C HIS A 23 -17.49 4.48 10.41
N TYR A 24 -16.26 4.57 10.90
CA TYR A 24 -15.96 4.29 12.31
C TYR A 24 -16.72 5.24 13.26
N LEU A 25 -16.69 6.55 13.01
CA LEU A 25 -17.39 7.53 13.85
C LEU A 25 -18.90 7.29 13.86
N GLN A 26 -19.49 6.93 12.72
CA GLN A 26 -20.91 6.59 12.65
C GLN A 26 -21.27 5.38 13.53
N ILE A 27 -20.43 4.34 13.56
CA ILE A 27 -20.66 3.14 14.38
C ILE A 27 -20.54 3.48 15.87
N VAL A 28 -19.48 4.21 16.26
CA VAL A 28 -19.26 4.59 17.66
C VAL A 28 -20.40 5.47 18.20
N ASP A 29 -20.91 6.40 17.38
CA ASP A 29 -22.04 7.24 17.78
C ASP A 29 -23.34 6.43 17.97
N LEU A 30 -23.54 5.36 17.19
CA LEU A 30 -24.67 4.43 17.37
C LEU A 30 -24.53 3.58 18.64
N GLU A 31 -23.32 3.14 18.98
CA GLU A 31 -23.05 2.34 20.18
C GLU A 31 -23.29 3.14 21.46
N LYS A 32 -22.89 4.42 21.49
CA LYS A 32 -23.16 5.33 22.63
C LYS A 32 -24.65 5.52 22.91
N LEU A 33 -25.52 5.31 21.92
CA LEU A 33 -26.98 5.40 22.09
C LEU A 33 -27.59 4.12 22.69
N HIS A 34 -26.90 2.98 22.63
CA HIS A 34 -27.44 1.67 23.01
C HIS A 34 -26.96 1.13 24.38
N ILE A 35 -25.94 1.75 24.98
CA ILE A 35 -25.33 1.26 26.23
C ILE A 35 -25.58 2.30 27.36
N PRO A 36 -26.26 1.94 28.46
CA PRO A 36 -26.32 2.78 29.66
C PRO A 36 -24.91 2.95 30.22
N THR A 37 -24.53 4.17 30.59
CA THR A 37 -23.21 4.52 31.14
C THR A 37 -22.92 3.74 32.43
N GLU A 38 -22.37 2.54 32.34
CA GLU A 38 -21.76 1.85 33.49
C GLU A 38 -20.33 2.36 33.65
N GLU A 39 -20.08 3.02 34.79
CA GLU A 39 -18.75 3.49 35.18
C GLU A 39 -17.87 2.29 35.54
N SER A 40 -17.20 1.71 34.52
CA SER A 40 -16.10 0.78 34.76
C SER A 40 -14.86 1.57 35.16
N THR A 41 -14.32 1.28 36.34
CA THR A 41 -13.03 1.77 36.83
C THR A 41 -11.90 1.21 35.95
N ASP A 42 -11.65 1.84 34.81
CA ASP A 42 -10.61 1.45 33.87
C ASP A 42 -9.28 2.05 34.35
N HIS A 43 -8.26 1.21 34.55
CA HIS A 43 -6.88 1.70 34.59
C HIS A 43 -6.64 2.53 33.33
N GLU A 44 -5.91 3.64 33.43
CA GLU A 44 -5.69 4.61 32.34
C GLU A 44 -4.83 4.01 31.22
N ILE A 45 -5.41 3.10 30.44
CA ILE A 45 -4.81 2.56 29.22
C ILE A 45 -4.94 3.65 28.18
N ASN A 46 -3.80 4.18 27.73
CA ASN A 46 -3.74 5.23 26.71
C ASN A 46 -4.10 4.65 25.32
N LYS A 47 -5.40 4.47 25.07
CA LYS A 47 -5.97 3.90 23.85
C LYS A 47 -5.95 4.95 22.71
N SER A 48 -5.55 4.54 21.51
CA SER A 48 -5.55 5.38 20.30
C SER A 48 -6.35 4.72 19.18
N ASN A 49 -7.15 5.51 18.46
CA ASN A 49 -7.84 5.08 17.26
C ASN A 49 -6.99 5.46 16.04
N VAL A 50 -6.28 4.46 15.51
CA VAL A 50 -5.33 4.64 14.40
C VAL A 50 -5.89 4.02 13.13
N PHE A 51 -5.84 4.78 12.04
CA PHE A 51 -6.29 4.37 10.71
C PHE A 51 -5.09 4.40 9.77
N ILE A 52 -4.96 3.39 8.93
CA ILE A 52 -3.89 3.30 7.94
C ILE A 52 -4.51 3.00 6.58
N SER A 53 -4.15 3.79 5.58
CA SER A 53 -4.51 3.59 4.18
C SER A 53 -3.24 3.32 3.38
N ILE A 54 -3.31 2.35 2.47
CA ILE A 54 -2.19 1.92 1.62
C ILE A 54 -2.67 1.96 0.19
N GLN A 55 -1.98 2.71 -0.67
CA GLN A 55 -2.31 2.86 -2.07
C GLN A 55 -1.08 2.64 -2.94
N PRO A 56 -1.02 1.57 -3.76
CA PRO A 56 -0.02 1.46 -4.81
C PRO A 56 -0.33 2.44 -5.94
N ILE A 57 0.69 3.16 -6.38
CA ILE A 57 0.64 4.24 -7.37
C ILE A 57 1.72 4.00 -8.43
N THR A 58 1.34 4.09 -9.70
CA THR A 58 2.26 4.15 -10.84
C THR A 58 1.89 5.30 -11.77
N SER A 59 2.90 5.91 -12.41
CA SER A 59 2.67 6.89 -13.48
C SER A 59 2.51 6.22 -14.85
N GLY A 60 2.82 4.93 -14.96
CA GLY A 60 2.68 4.16 -16.19
C GLY A 60 1.34 3.46 -16.32
N ASN A 61 1.15 2.86 -17.49
CA ASN A 61 0.00 2.01 -17.75
C ASN A 61 0.36 0.55 -17.47
N VAL A 62 -0.36 -0.07 -16.54
CA VAL A 62 -0.14 -1.48 -16.15
C VAL A 62 -0.44 -2.41 -17.33
N ASP A 63 -1.30 -2.03 -18.28
CA ASP A 63 -1.77 -2.90 -19.35
C ASP A 63 -0.97 -2.78 -20.67
N GLN A 64 -0.07 -1.80 -20.82
CA GLN A 64 0.53 -1.46 -22.13
C GLN A 64 2.05 -1.74 -22.28
N GLN A 65 2.81 -2.13 -21.26
CA GLN A 65 4.27 -2.25 -21.39
C GLN A 65 4.79 -3.64 -21.79
N SER A 66 3.96 -4.55 -22.30
CA SER A 66 4.45 -5.86 -22.76
C SER A 66 5.43 -5.76 -23.94
N ASN A 67 5.45 -4.64 -24.69
CA ASN A 67 6.18 -4.55 -25.96
C ASN A 67 7.37 -3.56 -25.97
N GLU A 68 7.58 -2.78 -24.91
CA GLU A 68 8.61 -1.70 -24.88
C GLU A 68 9.78 -1.96 -23.92
N GLU A 69 9.69 -2.97 -23.06
CA GLU A 69 10.74 -3.33 -22.08
C GLU A 69 11.97 -4.02 -22.75
N ASP A 70 11.87 -4.43 -24.01
CA ASP A 70 12.96 -5.02 -24.81
C ASP A 70 13.97 -4.01 -25.40
N ASN A 71 13.84 -2.72 -25.08
CA ASN A 71 14.91 -1.79 -25.39
C ASN A 71 16.14 -2.12 -24.52
N MET A 72 17.25 -2.45 -25.18
CA MET A 72 18.58 -2.81 -24.63
C MET A 72 19.27 -1.68 -23.82
N GLY A 73 18.52 -0.88 -23.08
CA GLY A 73 18.98 0.16 -22.18
C GLY A 73 18.94 -0.26 -20.71
N PRO A 74 19.50 0.56 -19.81
CA PRO A 74 19.43 0.30 -18.36
C PRO A 74 17.98 0.40 -17.86
N ALA A 75 17.58 -0.55 -17.02
CA ALA A 75 16.31 -0.50 -16.30
C ALA A 75 16.40 0.48 -15.11
N TYR A 76 15.62 1.56 -15.15
CA TYR A 76 15.57 2.57 -14.09
C TYR A 76 14.40 2.30 -13.13
N ILE A 77 14.70 2.12 -11.84
CA ILE A 77 13.69 1.87 -10.80
C ILE A 77 13.55 3.13 -9.95
N GLU A 78 12.70 4.06 -10.40
CA GLU A 78 12.47 5.35 -9.73
C GLU A 78 10.98 5.64 -9.56
N GLY A 79 10.59 6.41 -8.54
CA GLY A 79 9.17 6.68 -8.24
C GLY A 79 8.44 7.55 -9.29
N ASN A 80 9.18 8.27 -10.13
CA ASN A 80 8.68 9.07 -11.25
C ASN A 80 8.74 8.30 -12.59
N ASN A 81 9.31 7.09 -12.60
CA ASN A 81 9.40 6.28 -13.80
C ASN A 81 8.05 5.59 -14.07
N SER A 82 7.62 5.57 -15.33
CA SER A 82 6.43 4.84 -15.78
C SER A 82 6.53 3.33 -15.59
N ASN A 83 7.74 2.78 -15.54
CA ASN A 83 8.01 1.35 -15.42
C ASN A 83 8.21 0.93 -13.96
N SER A 84 7.83 1.79 -13.01
CA SER A 84 7.87 1.52 -11.58
C SER A 84 6.54 1.86 -10.92
N PHE A 85 6.34 1.30 -9.73
CA PHE A 85 5.29 1.71 -8.82
C PHE A 85 5.84 1.89 -7.40
N THR A 86 5.13 2.66 -6.59
CA THR A 86 5.44 2.90 -5.17
C THR A 86 4.17 2.71 -4.34
N PHE A 87 4.31 2.29 -3.09
CA PHE A 87 3.21 2.32 -2.12
C PHE A 87 3.24 3.65 -1.38
N THR A 88 2.13 4.37 -1.41
CA THR A 88 1.88 5.49 -0.50
C THR A 88 1.08 4.97 0.70
N MET A 89 1.58 5.23 1.89
CA MET A 89 0.95 4.89 3.16
C MET A 89 0.61 6.15 3.94
N ILE A 90 -0.62 6.22 4.45
CA ILE A 90 -1.08 7.33 5.27
C ILE A 90 -1.60 6.77 6.58
N LEU A 91 -1.02 7.21 7.68
CA LEU A 91 -1.48 6.93 9.04
C LEU A 91 -2.16 8.17 9.60
N LYS A 92 -3.36 7.99 10.15
CA LYS A 92 -4.08 9.02 10.92
C LYS A 92 -4.51 8.46 12.26
N ASP A 93 -4.00 9.04 13.33
CA ASP A 93 -4.54 8.88 14.69
C ASP A 93 -5.54 10.01 14.94
N ILE A 94 -6.81 9.66 15.09
CA ILE A 94 -7.88 10.65 15.37
C ILE A 94 -7.94 11.04 16.85
N THR A 95 -7.42 10.21 17.75
CA THR A 95 -7.39 10.49 19.20
C THR A 95 -6.33 11.55 19.51
N ASN A 96 -5.17 11.47 18.87
CA ASN A 96 -4.03 12.38 19.12
C ASN A 96 -3.76 13.36 17.97
N ASN A 97 -4.61 13.36 16.94
CA ASN A 97 -4.48 14.20 15.74
C ASN A 97 -3.13 14.05 15.01
N ILE A 98 -2.51 12.87 15.05
CA ILE A 98 -1.23 12.61 14.37
C ILE A 98 -1.52 12.15 12.95
N THR A 99 -0.87 12.78 11.96
CA THR A 99 -0.93 12.36 10.56
C THR A 99 0.48 12.16 10.04
N ILE A 100 0.74 10.99 9.45
CA ILE A 100 2.04 10.65 8.88
C ILE A 100 1.79 10.09 7.48
N VAL A 101 2.55 10.61 6.51
CA VAL A 101 2.55 10.12 5.13
C VAL A 101 3.93 9.53 4.86
N SER A 102 3.97 8.31 4.38
CA SER A 102 5.20 7.60 4.03
C SER A 102 5.06 7.00 2.63
N LYS A 103 6.18 6.86 1.92
CA LYS A 103 6.24 6.22 0.60
C LYS A 103 7.30 5.13 0.64
N SER A 104 6.99 3.99 0.04
CA SER A 104 7.95 2.91 -0.12
C SER A 104 9.05 3.28 -1.13
N GLN A 105 10.10 2.46 -1.13
CA GLN A 105 11.00 2.39 -2.29
C GLN A 105 10.21 2.00 -3.55
N PRO A 106 10.66 2.44 -4.75
CA PRO A 106 10.05 2.03 -6.00
C PRO A 106 10.33 0.56 -6.31
N PHE A 107 9.33 -0.10 -6.91
CA PHE A 107 9.41 -1.46 -7.41
C PHE A 107 9.15 -1.49 -8.92
N PRO A 108 9.74 -2.43 -9.67
CA PRO A 108 9.44 -2.60 -11.09
C PRO A 108 7.95 -2.88 -11.35
N LEU A 109 7.35 -2.22 -12.33
CA LEU A 109 5.92 -2.37 -12.63
C LEU A 109 5.56 -3.79 -13.07
N ARG A 110 6.47 -4.48 -13.76
CA ARG A 110 6.31 -5.90 -14.13
C ARG A 110 6.04 -6.81 -12.92
N TRP A 111 6.61 -6.51 -11.75
CA TRP A 111 6.35 -7.31 -10.54
C TRP A 111 4.88 -7.24 -10.12
N ALA A 112 4.24 -6.08 -10.29
CA ALA A 112 2.81 -5.94 -10.02
C ALA A 112 1.96 -6.73 -11.02
N ARG A 113 2.40 -6.87 -12.28
CA ARG A 113 1.73 -7.71 -13.29
C ARG A 113 1.83 -9.18 -12.92
N TRP A 114 3.02 -9.65 -12.57
CA TRP A 114 3.26 -11.04 -12.16
C TRP A 114 2.40 -11.43 -10.96
N VAL A 115 2.35 -10.58 -9.92
CA VAL A 115 1.48 -10.81 -8.75
C VAL A 115 -0.01 -10.72 -9.08
N SER A 116 -0.39 -10.01 -10.16
CA SER A 116 -1.76 -9.98 -10.65
C SER A 116 -2.13 -11.16 -11.55
N GLY A 117 -1.21 -12.12 -11.76
CA GLY A 117 -1.41 -13.30 -12.60
C GLY A 117 -1.25 -13.04 -14.10
N ARG A 118 -0.63 -11.92 -14.50
CA ARG A 118 -0.34 -11.61 -15.91
C ARG A 118 1.11 -11.96 -16.20
N HIS A 119 1.31 -13.04 -16.95
CA HIS A 119 2.61 -13.69 -17.17
C HIS A 119 3.02 -13.72 -18.65
N ASP A 120 2.40 -12.92 -19.52
CA ASP A 120 2.61 -12.92 -20.98
C ASP A 120 4.10 -12.85 -21.40
N ASP A 121 4.91 -12.11 -20.64
CA ASP A 121 6.35 -11.95 -20.84
C ASP A 121 7.16 -13.20 -20.46
N VAL A 122 6.71 -13.93 -19.44
CA VAL A 122 7.33 -15.17 -18.97
C VAL A 122 6.87 -16.34 -19.83
N ASP A 123 5.58 -16.43 -20.13
CA ASP A 123 4.98 -17.50 -20.93
C ASP A 123 5.56 -17.56 -22.34
N SER A 124 5.86 -16.39 -22.93
CA SER A 124 6.46 -16.28 -24.26
C SER A 124 7.93 -16.75 -24.30
N VAL A 125 8.68 -16.59 -23.22
CA VAL A 125 10.10 -16.99 -23.11
C VAL A 125 10.25 -18.45 -22.71
N PHE A 126 9.44 -18.92 -21.77
CA PHE A 126 9.58 -20.27 -21.21
C PHE A 126 8.81 -21.34 -22.00
N HIS A 127 8.11 -20.96 -23.07
CA HIS A 127 7.36 -21.86 -23.97
C HIS A 127 6.66 -22.97 -23.18
N LEU A 128 5.57 -22.62 -22.50
CA LEU A 128 4.71 -23.58 -21.81
C LEU A 128 4.09 -24.55 -22.83
N GLY A 129 4.85 -25.58 -23.19
CA GLY A 129 4.35 -26.79 -23.82
C GLY A 129 3.51 -27.56 -22.81
N ASP A 130 2.53 -28.29 -23.34
CA ASP A 130 1.44 -29.01 -22.65
C ASP A 130 1.87 -29.98 -21.52
N ASP A 131 3.17 -30.17 -21.28
CA ASP A 131 3.72 -31.14 -20.34
C ASP A 131 4.64 -30.49 -19.27
N GLY A 132 4.04 -29.94 -18.22
CA GLY A 132 4.60 -29.99 -16.87
C GLY A 132 5.37 -28.75 -16.36
N GLU A 133 4.82 -28.18 -15.28
CA GLU A 133 5.38 -27.12 -14.41
C GLU A 133 5.38 -25.70 -15.01
N SER A 134 4.22 -25.04 -14.94
CA SER A 134 4.13 -23.60 -15.12
C SER A 134 4.87 -22.87 -14.00
N VAL A 135 5.94 -22.17 -14.36
CA VAL A 135 6.70 -21.35 -13.42
C VAL A 135 5.90 -20.08 -13.14
N ASP A 136 5.46 -19.89 -11.89
CA ASP A 136 4.77 -18.66 -11.49
C ASP A 136 5.81 -17.57 -11.12
N PRO A 137 5.97 -16.50 -11.94
CA PRO A 137 6.89 -15.42 -11.63
C PRO A 137 6.47 -14.60 -10.41
N SER A 138 5.22 -14.73 -9.93
CA SER A 138 4.76 -14.08 -8.71
C SER A 138 5.53 -14.56 -7.48
N ASP A 139 5.90 -15.84 -7.46
CA ASP A 139 6.65 -16.46 -6.36
C ASP A 139 8.06 -15.89 -6.22
N TRP A 140 8.64 -15.38 -7.30
CA TRP A 140 9.97 -14.75 -7.27
C TRP A 140 9.98 -13.39 -6.58
N VAL A 141 8.84 -12.69 -6.56
CA VAL A 141 8.77 -11.27 -6.18
C VAL A 141 7.88 -10.99 -4.98
N LYS A 142 6.93 -11.88 -4.65
CA LYS A 142 5.95 -11.66 -3.58
C LYS A 142 6.61 -11.34 -2.23
N ASP A 143 7.66 -12.08 -1.86
CA ASP A 143 8.35 -11.90 -0.58
C ASP A 143 9.10 -10.55 -0.55
N TRP A 144 9.70 -10.14 -1.68
CA TRP A 144 10.35 -8.84 -1.80
C TRP A 144 9.37 -7.67 -1.68
N ILE A 145 8.18 -7.79 -2.28
CA ILE A 145 7.12 -6.78 -2.15
C ILE A 145 6.61 -6.74 -0.71
N GLN A 146 6.42 -7.91 -0.08
CA GLN A 146 6.01 -8.02 1.31
C GLN A 146 7.02 -7.38 2.25
N ASP A 147 8.31 -7.69 2.11
CA ASP A 147 9.38 -7.13 2.94
C ASP A 147 9.52 -5.62 2.75
N GLY A 148 9.40 -5.14 1.51
CA GLY A 148 9.42 -3.72 1.20
C GLY A 148 8.24 -2.96 1.80
N LEU A 149 7.03 -3.56 1.78
CA LEU A 149 5.87 -3.02 2.47
C LEU A 149 6.07 -3.04 4.00
N GLY A 150 6.62 -4.13 4.54
CA GLY A 150 6.95 -4.30 5.95
C GLY A 150 7.93 -3.24 6.46
N LEU A 151 8.99 -2.96 5.69
CA LEU A 151 9.95 -1.90 6.00
C LEU A 151 9.26 -0.52 6.03
N THR A 152 8.43 -0.22 5.03
CA THR A 152 7.71 1.07 4.97
C THR A 152 6.76 1.21 6.17
N PHE A 153 6.08 0.13 6.54
CA PHE A 153 5.22 0.08 7.73
C PHE A 153 6.01 0.23 9.03
N ALA A 154 7.18 -0.40 9.15
CA ALA A 154 8.04 -0.28 10.33
C ALA A 154 8.53 1.15 10.53
N VAL A 155 8.96 1.84 9.46
CA VAL A 155 9.35 3.25 9.51
C VAL A 155 8.15 4.14 9.92
N LEU A 156 6.98 3.87 9.34
CA LEU A 156 5.73 4.58 9.68
C LEU A 156 5.37 4.41 11.16
N ALA A 157 5.50 3.19 11.70
CA ALA A 157 5.21 2.89 13.09
C ALA A 157 6.21 3.56 14.05
N GLN A 158 7.50 3.58 13.71
CA GLN A 158 8.51 4.26 14.52
C GLN A 158 8.27 5.77 14.57
N GLU A 159 7.99 6.41 13.43
CA GLU A 159 7.63 7.83 13.38
C GLU A 159 6.36 8.12 14.21
N TYR A 160 5.37 7.23 14.17
CA TYR A 160 4.17 7.36 14.99
C TYR A 160 4.47 7.32 16.48
N VAL A 161 5.28 6.37 16.94
CA VAL A 161 5.68 6.26 18.34
C VAL A 161 6.45 7.51 18.78
N THR A 162 7.42 7.98 17.98
CA THR A 162 8.19 9.20 18.26
C THR A 162 7.26 10.41 18.46
N ARG A 163 6.31 10.62 17.55
CA ARG A 163 5.32 11.70 17.67
C ARG A 163 4.40 11.53 18.88
N ARG A 164 4.00 10.30 19.21
CA ARG A 164 3.18 10.03 20.41
C ARG A 164 3.94 10.30 21.71
N MET A 165 5.26 10.11 21.71
CA MET A 165 6.12 10.45 22.84
C MET A 165 6.42 11.95 22.94
N GLY A 166 6.06 12.75 21.92
CA GLY A 166 6.31 14.19 21.89
C GLY A 166 7.77 14.56 21.65
N ILE A 167 8.53 13.68 20.98
CA ILE A 167 9.93 13.88 20.58
C ILE A 167 9.99 14.46 19.17
#